data_AF-A0A0Y9PRQ4-F1
#
_entry.id   AF-A0A0Y9PRQ4-F1
#
_cell.length_a   1.000
_cell.length_b   1.000
_cell.length_c   1.000
_cell.angle_alpha   90.00
_cell.angle_beta   90.00
_cell.angle_gamma   90.00
#
_symmetry.space_group_name_H-M   'P 1'
#
loop_
_entity.id
_entity.type
_entity.pdbx_description
1 polymer ?
#
loop_
_entity_poly.entity_id
_entity_poly.type
_entity_poly.pdbx_seq_one_letter_code
_entity_poly.pdbx_strand_id
1 'polypeptide(L)'
;MKAQINTLEKVKGTTISNDNVEEIENKQKIIVTKIDKKKYIYKEINKLLSELLKIEKDKTSLEGLKNINLSYGQSLGNLFLEQIDEEKKKAEHTIKTMETYMEDLDNIKKKSQEIGKEMNIKMDINKEMEVLKISHDDEKNYHTKSKDHEKSISDIHDKSSKIIQEFSKESDINDIKNKLQENVSESKNHNSDINQYLSKIENIYNI
;
A
#
# COMPACT_ATOMS: atom_id res chain seq x y z
N MET A 1 -28.21 51.11 69.84
CA MET A 1 -29.03 49.87 69.80
C MET A 1 -28.14 48.73 70.22
N LYS A 2 -28.38 48.17 71.42
CA LYS A 2 -29.01 46.84 71.64
C LYS A 2 -28.03 45.70 71.34
N ALA A 3 -27.79 44.74 72.22
CA ALA A 3 -28.20 44.54 73.60
C ALA A 3 -27.32 43.41 74.17
N GLN A 4 -26.91 43.61 75.42
CA GLN A 4 -26.79 42.61 76.48
C GLN A 4 -26.29 41.21 76.11
N ILE A 5 -25.06 40.97 76.59
CA ILE A 5 -24.54 39.67 77.02
C ILE A 5 -25.59 39.06 77.98
N ASN A 6 -26.41 38.14 77.49
CA ASN A 6 -27.35 37.39 78.32
C ASN A 6 -26.86 35.95 78.48
N THR A 7 -26.38 35.70 79.69
CA THR A 7 -26.56 34.47 80.47
C THR A 7 -26.19 33.15 79.81
N LEU A 8 -24.95 32.72 80.07
CA LEU A 8 -24.63 31.30 80.24
C LEU A 8 -25.48 30.78 81.40
N GLU A 9 -26.66 30.25 81.09
CA GLU A 9 -27.40 29.42 82.02
C GLU A 9 -26.50 28.26 82.43
N LYS A 10 -26.13 28.23 83.71
CA LYS A 10 -25.60 27.02 84.34
C LYS A 10 -26.67 25.95 84.17
N VAL A 11 -26.46 25.05 83.22
CA VAL A 11 -27.17 23.77 83.16
C VAL A 11 -26.80 23.07 84.47
N LYS A 12 -27.73 23.15 85.43
CA LYS A 12 -27.68 22.38 86.67
C LYS A 12 -27.48 20.92 86.28
N GLY A 13 -26.56 20.27 86.98
CA GLY A 13 -26.27 18.85 86.85
C GLY A 13 -27.57 18.05 86.87
N THR A 14 -28.04 17.75 85.68
CA THR A 14 -29.05 16.74 85.43
C THR A 14 -28.24 15.47 85.34
N THR A 15 -28.52 14.54 86.25
CA THR A 15 -28.11 13.15 86.15
C THR A 15 -28.31 12.74 84.69
N ILE A 16 -27.21 12.51 83.97
CA ILE A 16 -27.26 12.02 82.60
C ILE A 16 -27.86 10.62 82.73
N SER A 17 -29.17 10.49 82.45
CA SER A 17 -29.79 9.17 82.36
C SER A 17 -29.05 8.37 81.29
N ASN A 18 -28.77 7.12 81.59
CA ASN A 18 -28.02 6.19 80.76
C ASN A 18 -28.74 5.88 79.43
N ASP A 19 -30.02 6.28 79.30
CA ASP A 19 -30.89 6.00 78.15
C ASP A 19 -30.50 6.71 76.84
N ASN A 20 -29.69 7.78 76.91
CA ASN A 20 -29.26 8.55 75.73
C ASN A 20 -27.91 8.10 75.15
N VAL A 21 -27.10 7.34 75.89
CA VAL A 21 -25.74 6.96 75.45
C VAL A 21 -25.80 5.88 74.37
N GLU A 22 -26.66 4.88 74.56
CA GLU A 22 -26.84 3.76 73.64
C GLU A 22 -27.43 4.21 72.28
N GLU A 23 -28.32 5.21 72.30
CA GLU A 23 -28.85 5.84 71.09
C GLU A 23 -27.78 6.59 70.30
N ILE A 24 -26.85 7.25 70.98
CA ILE A 24 -25.71 7.96 70.38
C ILE A 24 -24.73 6.97 69.77
N GLU A 25 -24.40 5.88 70.46
CA GLU A 25 -23.53 4.81 69.93
C GLU A 25 -24.13 4.17 68.67
N ASN A 26 -25.43 3.90 68.66
CA ASN A 26 -26.10 3.34 67.47
C ASN A 26 -26.05 4.31 66.27
N LYS A 27 -26.27 5.62 66.49
CA LYS A 27 -26.15 6.65 65.45
C LYS A 27 -24.71 6.73 64.92
N GLN A 28 -23.70 6.67 65.79
CA GLN A 28 -22.29 6.64 65.40
C GLN A 28 -21.95 5.39 64.59
N LYS A 29 -22.44 4.21 64.98
CA LYS A 29 -22.23 2.95 64.25
C LYS A 29 -22.80 3.00 62.83
N ILE A 30 -23.99 3.59 62.67
CA ILE A 30 -24.61 3.82 61.35
C ILE A 30 -23.76 4.78 60.51
N ILE A 31 -23.25 5.86 61.12
CA ILE A 31 -22.40 6.84 60.43
C ILE A 31 -21.09 6.21 59.98
N VAL A 32 -20.40 5.47 60.85
CA VAL A 32 -19.14 4.76 60.54
C VAL A 32 -19.36 3.79 59.37
N THR A 33 -20.44 2.98 59.43
CA THR A 33 -20.77 2.05 58.34
C THR A 33 -21.04 2.78 57.01
N LYS A 34 -21.70 3.94 57.05
CA LYS A 34 -21.91 4.77 55.84
C LYS A 34 -20.59 5.35 55.30
N ILE A 35 -19.67 5.75 56.17
CA ILE A 35 -18.34 6.24 55.79
C ILE A 35 -17.52 5.12 55.14
N ASP A 36 -17.52 3.92 55.73
CA ASP A 36 -16.80 2.77 55.18
C ASP A 36 -17.33 2.37 53.80
N LYS A 37 -18.65 2.36 53.61
CA LYS A 37 -19.27 2.13 52.29
C LYS A 37 -18.82 3.19 51.27
N LYS A 38 -18.78 4.48 51.65
CA LYS A 38 -18.28 5.55 50.78
C LYS A 38 -16.80 5.39 50.43
N LYS A 39 -15.97 4.98 51.40
CA LYS A 39 -14.54 4.71 51.18
C LYS A 39 -14.32 3.54 50.23
N TYR A 40 -15.12 2.49 50.35
CA TYR A 40 -15.11 1.36 49.42
C TYR A 40 -15.48 1.80 47.99
N ILE A 41 -16.54 2.58 47.83
CA ILE A 41 -16.94 3.13 46.52
C ILE A 41 -15.79 3.93 45.88
N TYR A 42 -15.09 4.77 46.65
CA TYR A 42 -13.95 5.54 46.13
C TYR A 42 -12.80 4.64 45.64
N LYS A 43 -12.53 3.54 46.32
CA LYS A 43 -11.51 2.55 45.89
C LYS A 43 -11.88 1.91 44.56
N GLU A 44 -13.14 1.53 44.38
CA GLU A 44 -13.62 0.94 43.12
C GLU A 44 -13.59 1.96 41.96
N ILE A 45 -13.95 3.22 42.22
CA ILE A 45 -13.83 4.30 41.22
C ILE A 45 -12.38 4.46 40.74
N ASN A 46 -11.42 4.48 41.65
CA ASN A 46 -10.01 4.61 41.27
C ASN A 46 -9.50 3.42 40.45
N LYS A 47 -10.01 2.21 40.74
CA LYS A 47 -9.70 1.01 39.96
C LYS A 47 -10.24 1.15 38.53
N LEU A 48 -11.50 1.55 38.38
CA LEU A 48 -12.12 1.83 37.07
C LEU A 48 -11.37 2.92 36.31
N LEU A 49 -10.94 3.98 36.99
CA LEU A 49 -10.16 5.07 36.38
C LEU A 49 -8.81 4.57 35.84
N SER A 50 -8.13 3.71 36.60
CA SER A 50 -6.86 3.11 36.18
C SER A 50 -7.04 2.17 34.98
N GLU A 51 -8.13 1.41 34.93
CA GLU A 51 -8.48 0.55 33.80
C GLU A 51 -8.79 1.39 32.55
N LEU A 52 -9.55 2.47 32.68
CA LEU A 52 -9.85 3.41 31.59
C LEU A 52 -8.57 4.05 31.00
N LEU A 53 -7.63 4.47 31.85
CA LEU A 53 -6.34 5.03 31.41
C LEU A 53 -5.49 4.02 30.62
N LYS A 54 -5.52 2.74 30.98
CA LYS A 54 -4.83 1.68 30.21
C LYS A 54 -5.47 1.51 28.84
N ILE A 55 -6.81 1.44 28.77
CA ILE A 55 -7.56 1.31 27.51
C ILE A 55 -7.26 2.48 26.57
N GLU A 56 -7.21 3.71 27.09
CA GLU A 56 -6.91 4.90 26.30
C GLU A 56 -5.47 4.88 25.73
N LYS A 57 -4.50 4.48 26.56
CA LYS A 57 -3.10 4.33 26.13
C LYS A 57 -2.95 3.23 25.07
N ASP A 58 -3.61 2.09 25.26
CA ASP A 58 -3.57 0.97 24.33
C ASP A 58 -4.20 1.34 22.99
N LYS A 59 -5.33 2.06 22.99
CA LYS A 59 -5.97 2.60 21.78
C LYS A 59 -5.03 3.54 21.01
N THR A 60 -4.36 4.46 21.70
CA THR A 60 -3.41 5.39 21.08
C THR A 60 -2.22 4.64 20.47
N SER A 61 -1.72 3.61 21.15
CA SER A 61 -0.63 2.76 20.65
C SER A 61 -1.05 1.98 19.41
N LEU A 62 -2.27 1.42 19.39
CA LEU A 62 -2.82 0.71 18.25
C LEU A 62 -3.03 1.62 17.04
N GLU A 63 -3.54 2.83 17.24
CA GLU A 63 -3.70 3.82 16.16
C GLU A 63 -2.33 4.23 15.57
N GLY A 64 -1.30 4.35 16.42
CA GLY A 64 0.08 4.54 15.98
C GLY A 64 0.57 3.41 15.07
N LEU A 65 0.36 2.15 15.45
CA LEU A 65 0.74 0.98 14.63
C LEU A 65 0.01 0.95 13.29
N LYS A 66 -1.29 1.27 13.26
CA LYS A 66 -2.07 1.38 12.04
C LYS A 66 -1.53 2.44 11.07
N ASN A 67 -1.10 3.60 11.58
CA ASN A 67 -0.46 4.64 10.77
C ASN A 67 0.89 4.18 10.20
N ILE A 68 1.68 3.45 10.98
CA ILE A 68 2.95 2.88 10.53
C ILE A 68 2.69 1.86 9.41
N ASN A 69 1.70 0.97 9.59
CA ASN A 69 1.31 0.01 8.56
C ASN A 69 0.86 0.70 7.27
N LEU A 70 0.07 1.77 7.37
CA LEU A 70 -0.33 2.59 6.23
C LEU A 70 0.89 3.13 5.47
N SER A 71 1.79 3.81 6.18
CA SER A 71 3.00 4.38 5.59
C SER A 71 3.90 3.31 4.98
N TYR A 72 4.10 2.19 5.68
CA TYR A 72 4.94 1.10 5.22
C TYR A 72 4.40 0.47 3.94
N GLY A 73 3.09 0.19 3.89
CA GLY A 73 2.46 -0.38 2.70
C GLY A 73 2.52 0.55 1.49
N GLN A 74 2.33 1.86 1.68
CA GLN A 74 2.50 2.86 0.61
C GLN A 74 3.95 2.89 0.10
N SER A 75 4.94 2.94 0.99
CA SER A 75 6.35 2.92 0.59
C SER A 75 6.74 1.63 -0.13
N LEU A 76 6.30 0.47 0.38
CA LEU A 76 6.52 -0.82 -0.26
C LEU A 76 5.84 -0.88 -1.63
N GLY A 77 4.63 -0.35 -1.73
CA GLY A 77 3.89 -0.22 -2.98
C GLY A 77 4.67 0.55 -4.05
N ASN A 78 5.19 1.71 -3.68
CA ASN A 78 5.98 2.55 -4.59
C ASN A 78 7.24 1.83 -5.10
N LEU A 79 7.92 1.05 -4.25
CA LEU A 79 9.08 0.25 -4.68
C LEU A 79 8.72 -0.79 -5.76
N PHE A 80 7.54 -1.42 -5.66
CA PHE A 80 7.07 -2.32 -6.72
C PHE A 80 6.70 -1.57 -7.99
N LEU A 81 6.10 -0.38 -7.88
CA LEU A 81 5.76 0.45 -9.02
C LEU A 81 7.01 0.90 -9.78
N GLU A 82 8.06 1.31 -9.08
CA GLU A 82 9.36 1.65 -9.66
C GLU A 82 9.96 0.48 -10.46
N GLN A 83 9.84 -0.75 -9.97
CA GLN A 83 10.30 -1.94 -10.71
C GLN A 83 9.50 -2.14 -12.00
N ILE A 84 8.18 -1.91 -11.99
CA ILE A 84 7.36 -2.02 -13.21
C ILE A 84 7.75 -0.91 -14.20
N ASP A 85 8.00 0.31 -13.73
CA ASP A 85 8.49 1.41 -14.56
C ASP A 85 9.83 1.11 -15.22
N GLU A 86 10.74 0.42 -14.52
CA GLU A 86 12.00 -0.05 -15.11
C GLU A 86 11.76 -1.06 -16.23
N GLU A 87 10.87 -2.04 -16.03
CA GLU A 87 10.53 -3.01 -17.08
C GLU A 87 9.87 -2.34 -18.28
N LYS A 88 9.02 -1.34 -18.05
CA LYS A 88 8.42 -0.52 -19.12
C LYS A 88 9.48 0.21 -19.94
N LYS A 89 10.44 0.88 -19.28
CA LYS A 89 11.54 1.60 -19.97
C LYS A 89 12.40 0.64 -20.81
N LYS A 90 12.68 -0.57 -20.29
CA LYS A 90 13.41 -1.60 -21.03
C LYS A 90 12.64 -2.08 -22.26
N ALA A 91 11.34 -2.33 -22.12
CA ALA A 91 10.45 -2.70 -23.22
C ALA A 91 10.43 -1.61 -24.31
N GLU A 92 10.21 -0.35 -23.91
CA GLU A 92 10.23 0.81 -24.82
C GLU A 92 11.55 0.92 -25.59
N HIS A 93 12.69 0.74 -24.90
CA HIS A 93 14.01 0.78 -25.53
C HIS A 93 14.18 -0.35 -26.55
N THR A 94 13.82 -1.57 -26.16
CA THR A 94 13.96 -2.77 -27.01
C THR A 94 13.10 -2.67 -28.27
N ILE A 95 11.88 -2.14 -28.15
CA ILE A 95 10.99 -1.92 -29.29
C ILE A 95 11.55 -0.86 -30.25
N LYS A 96 12.15 0.22 -29.74
CA LYS A 96 12.84 1.21 -30.60
C LYS A 96 14.00 0.57 -31.37
N THR A 97 14.72 -0.36 -30.77
CA THR A 97 15.76 -1.13 -31.47
C THR A 97 15.15 -1.99 -32.59
N MET A 98 14.02 -2.67 -32.36
CA MET A 98 13.30 -3.38 -33.44
C MET A 98 12.89 -2.43 -34.57
N GLU A 99 12.35 -1.25 -34.24
CA GLU A 99 11.95 -0.25 -35.23
C GLU A 99 13.13 0.22 -36.09
N THR A 100 14.33 0.28 -35.52
CA THR A 100 15.57 0.60 -36.25
C THR A 100 15.95 -0.51 -37.24
N TYR A 101 15.89 -1.78 -36.83
CA TYR A 101 16.15 -2.91 -37.72
C TYR A 101 15.15 -2.96 -38.89
N MET A 102 13.87 -2.69 -38.60
CA MET A 102 12.80 -2.62 -39.61
C MET A 102 13.09 -1.54 -40.65
N GLU A 103 13.47 -0.34 -40.20
CA GLU A 103 13.78 0.78 -41.10
C GLU A 103 14.99 0.47 -42.00
N ASP A 104 16.03 -0.14 -41.44
CA ASP A 104 17.21 -0.56 -42.19
C ASP A 104 16.87 -1.60 -43.26
N LEU A 105 16.07 -2.62 -42.93
CA LEU A 105 15.64 -3.64 -43.89
C LEU A 105 14.77 -3.05 -45.00
N ASP A 106 13.87 -2.12 -44.67
CA ASP A 106 13.08 -1.38 -45.66
C ASP A 106 13.98 -0.56 -46.62
N ASN A 107 15.06 0.04 -46.10
CA ASN A 107 16.03 0.78 -46.89
C ASN A 107 16.86 -0.14 -47.80
N ILE A 108 17.31 -1.29 -47.30
CA ILE A 108 18.01 -2.30 -48.10
C ILE A 108 17.11 -2.79 -49.24
N LYS A 109 15.86 -3.11 -48.94
CA LYS A 109 14.87 -3.56 -49.93
C LYS A 109 14.66 -2.54 -51.05
N LYS A 110 14.53 -1.25 -50.72
CA LYS A 110 14.40 -0.17 -51.72
C LYS A 110 15.63 -0.09 -52.62
N LYS A 111 16.83 -0.05 -52.05
CA LYS A 111 18.09 0.01 -52.81
C LYS A 111 18.27 -1.19 -53.73
N SER A 112 17.99 -2.40 -53.25
CA SER A 112 18.06 -3.62 -54.06
C SER A 112 17.08 -3.60 -55.24
N GLN A 113 15.88 -3.03 -55.06
CA GLN A 113 14.92 -2.84 -56.16
C GLN A 113 15.37 -1.80 -57.19
N GLU A 114 16.01 -0.71 -56.76
CA GLU A 114 16.58 0.31 -57.65
C GLU A 114 17.70 -0.29 -58.52
N ILE A 115 18.67 -0.97 -57.90
CA ILE A 115 19.79 -1.63 -58.59
C ILE A 115 19.28 -2.66 -59.61
N GLY A 116 18.31 -3.49 -59.22
CA GLY A 116 17.72 -4.49 -60.12
C GLY A 116 17.06 -3.87 -61.37
N LYS A 117 16.43 -2.70 -61.23
CA LYS A 117 15.84 -1.96 -62.35
C LYS A 117 16.92 -1.34 -63.25
N GLU A 118 17.97 -0.76 -62.67
CA GLU A 118 19.04 -0.11 -63.42
C GLU A 118 19.91 -1.10 -64.20
N MET A 119 20.24 -2.24 -63.61
CA MET A 119 21.16 -3.20 -64.23
C MET A 119 20.46 -4.17 -65.21
N ASN A 120 19.12 -4.18 -65.29
CA ASN A 120 18.34 -5.08 -66.14
C ASN A 120 18.66 -6.58 -65.91
N ILE A 121 19.16 -6.91 -64.72
CA ILE A 121 19.59 -8.26 -64.34
C ILE A 121 18.36 -9.06 -63.87
N LYS A 122 17.91 -10.01 -64.71
CA LYS A 122 17.03 -11.13 -64.28
C LYS A 122 17.89 -12.23 -63.64
N MET A 123 18.49 -12.01 -62.47
CA MET A 123 19.08 -13.11 -61.68
C MET A 123 18.20 -13.46 -60.48
N ASP A 124 18.57 -14.53 -59.76
CA ASP A 124 18.01 -15.09 -58.53
C ASP A 124 17.61 -14.09 -57.40
N ILE A 125 17.73 -12.78 -57.64
CA ILE A 125 17.14 -11.66 -56.88
C ILE A 125 15.70 -11.96 -56.47
N ASN A 126 14.90 -12.63 -57.31
CA ASN A 126 13.52 -12.98 -56.91
C ASN A 126 13.48 -13.92 -55.70
N LYS A 127 14.40 -14.88 -55.57
CA LYS A 127 14.45 -15.76 -54.37
C LYS A 127 14.98 -15.02 -53.15
N GLU A 128 16.06 -14.26 -53.29
CA GLU A 128 16.59 -13.43 -52.20
C GLU A 128 15.59 -12.35 -51.76
N MET A 129 14.85 -11.74 -52.70
CA MET A 129 13.77 -10.80 -52.39
C MET A 129 12.56 -11.48 -51.74
N GLU A 130 12.21 -12.71 -52.12
CA GLU A 130 11.15 -13.46 -51.42
C GLU A 130 11.58 -13.84 -50.00
N VAL A 131 12.84 -14.22 -49.77
CA VAL A 131 13.39 -14.42 -48.42
C VAL A 131 13.35 -13.11 -47.62
N LEU A 132 13.80 -11.99 -48.20
CA LEU A 132 13.71 -10.67 -47.57
C LEU A 132 12.27 -10.22 -47.27
N LYS A 133 11.29 -10.59 -48.11
CA LYS A 133 9.86 -10.31 -47.87
C LYS A 133 9.32 -11.13 -46.70
N ILE A 134 9.59 -12.44 -46.65
CA ILE A 134 9.14 -13.31 -45.56
C ILE A 134 9.74 -12.84 -44.23
N SER A 135 11.04 -12.55 -44.22
CA SER A 135 11.76 -11.97 -43.09
C SER A 135 11.12 -10.68 -42.57
N HIS A 136 10.68 -9.81 -43.48
CA HIS A 136 10.06 -8.53 -43.14
C HIS A 136 8.61 -8.68 -42.62
N ASP A 137 7.84 -9.64 -43.11
CA ASP A 137 6.49 -9.91 -42.57
C ASP A 137 6.54 -10.54 -41.17
N ASP A 138 7.51 -11.43 -40.93
CA ASP A 138 7.76 -12.01 -39.61
C ASP A 138 8.22 -10.94 -38.60
N GLU A 139 9.11 -10.04 -39.00
CA GLU A 139 9.56 -8.91 -38.18
C GLU A 139 8.40 -7.99 -37.77
N LYS A 140 7.51 -7.63 -38.71
CA LYS A 140 6.30 -6.84 -38.40
C LYS A 140 5.39 -7.53 -37.40
N ASN A 141 5.24 -8.86 -37.51
CA ASN A 141 4.46 -9.64 -36.56
C ASN A 141 5.09 -9.62 -35.16
N TYR A 142 6.41 -9.78 -35.07
CA TYR A 142 7.15 -9.68 -33.81
C TYR A 142 7.07 -8.29 -33.19
N HIS A 143 7.21 -7.22 -33.98
CA HIS A 143 7.02 -5.84 -33.51
C HIS A 143 5.61 -5.61 -32.95
N THR A 144 4.58 -6.07 -33.66
CA THR A 144 3.18 -5.93 -33.22
C THR A 144 2.96 -6.63 -31.87
N LYS A 145 3.43 -7.88 -31.73
CA LYS A 145 3.35 -8.60 -30.45
C LYS A 145 4.10 -7.89 -29.34
N SER A 146 5.28 -7.33 -29.64
CA SER A 146 6.05 -6.56 -28.67
C SER A 146 5.29 -5.32 -28.19
N LYS A 147 4.60 -4.61 -29.09
CA LYS A 147 3.72 -3.48 -28.72
C LYS A 147 2.56 -3.90 -27.83
N ASP A 148 1.97 -5.08 -28.05
CA ASP A 148 0.92 -5.61 -27.18
C ASP A 148 1.46 -5.94 -25.78
N HIS A 149 2.67 -6.48 -25.69
CA HIS A 149 3.34 -6.72 -24.40
C HIS A 149 3.72 -5.41 -23.69
N GLU A 150 4.23 -4.40 -24.40
CA GLU A 150 4.50 -3.05 -23.85
C GLU A 150 3.24 -2.43 -23.25
N LYS A 151 2.11 -2.55 -23.96
CA LYS A 151 0.81 -2.10 -23.48
C LYS A 151 0.38 -2.87 -22.22
N SER A 152 0.58 -4.19 -22.21
CA SER A 152 0.25 -5.04 -21.07
C SER A 152 1.04 -4.63 -19.82
N ILE A 153 2.32 -4.29 -19.96
CA ILE A 153 3.15 -3.73 -18.86
C ILE A 153 2.56 -2.40 -18.36
N SER A 154 2.11 -1.52 -19.26
CA SER A 154 1.47 -0.26 -18.86
C SER A 154 0.14 -0.49 -18.13
N ASP A 155 -0.67 -1.45 -18.56
CA ASP A 155 -1.91 -1.81 -17.87
C ASP A 155 -1.63 -2.39 -16.47
N ILE A 156 -0.55 -3.15 -16.31
CA ILE A 156 -0.08 -3.67 -15.02
C ILE A 156 0.37 -2.53 -14.09
N HIS A 157 1.10 -1.54 -14.63
CA HIS A 157 1.48 -0.33 -13.89
C HIS A 157 0.23 0.37 -13.33
N ASP A 158 -0.78 0.62 -14.17
CA ASP A 158 -1.99 1.33 -13.75
C ASP A 158 -2.79 0.55 -12.70
N LYS A 159 -2.89 -0.78 -12.84
CA LYS A 159 -3.49 -1.66 -11.82
C LYS A 159 -2.73 -1.57 -10.50
N SER A 160 -1.40 -1.59 -10.55
CA SER A 160 -0.54 -1.51 -9.36
C SER A 160 -0.68 -0.16 -8.67
N SER A 161 -0.69 0.93 -9.43
CA SER A 161 -0.93 2.28 -8.90
C SER A 161 -2.27 2.39 -8.18
N LYS A 162 -3.34 1.77 -8.71
CA LYS A 162 -4.66 1.77 -8.06
C LYS A 162 -4.63 1.02 -6.72
N ILE A 163 -4.00 -0.16 -6.67
CA ILE A 163 -3.83 -0.93 -5.42
C ILE A 163 -3.15 -0.08 -4.34
N ILE A 164 -2.14 0.70 -4.71
CA ILE A 164 -1.39 1.55 -3.79
C ILE A 164 -2.23 2.76 -3.34
N GLN A 165 -3.01 3.36 -4.24
CA GLN A 165 -3.91 4.48 -3.91
C GLN A 165 -5.05 4.06 -2.97
N GLU A 166 -5.55 2.84 -3.12
CA GLU A 166 -6.60 2.27 -2.27
C GLU A 166 -6.07 1.75 -0.93
N PHE A 167 -4.75 1.82 -0.70
CA PHE A 167 -4.11 1.35 0.52
C PHE A 167 -4.62 2.10 1.76
N SER A 168 -5.00 1.35 2.80
CA SER A 168 -5.63 1.87 4.02
C SER A 168 -5.03 1.24 5.28
N LYS A 169 -5.37 1.79 6.46
CA LYS A 169 -4.89 1.28 7.76
C LYS A 169 -5.38 -0.13 8.07
N GLU A 170 -6.48 -0.53 7.45
CA GLU A 170 -7.14 -1.83 7.61
C GLU A 170 -6.72 -2.83 6.53
N SER A 171 -5.87 -2.44 5.59
CA SER A 171 -5.43 -3.29 4.50
C SER A 171 -4.56 -4.44 4.99
N ASP A 172 -4.72 -5.62 4.39
CA ASP A 172 -3.79 -6.73 4.58
C ASP A 172 -2.54 -6.50 3.72
N ILE A 173 -1.45 -6.11 4.39
CA ILE A 173 -0.15 -5.83 3.77
C ILE A 173 0.37 -7.04 3.00
N ASN A 174 0.14 -8.27 3.48
CA ASN A 174 0.68 -9.46 2.85
C ASN A 174 -0.03 -9.76 1.53
N ASP A 175 -1.36 -9.64 1.50
CA ASP A 175 -2.13 -9.82 0.29
C ASP A 175 -1.76 -8.79 -0.78
N ILE A 176 -1.58 -7.53 -0.37
CA ILE A 176 -1.20 -6.45 -1.28
C ILE A 176 0.21 -6.65 -1.80
N LYS A 177 1.16 -7.02 -0.93
CA LYS A 177 2.52 -7.37 -1.32
C LYS A 177 2.53 -8.49 -2.35
N ASN A 178 1.76 -9.56 -2.14
CA ASN A 178 1.71 -10.69 -3.07
C ASN A 178 1.18 -10.28 -4.44
N LYS A 179 0.09 -9.52 -4.49
CA LYS A 179 -0.48 -9.00 -5.76
C LYS A 179 0.51 -8.11 -6.52
N LEU A 180 1.20 -7.20 -5.82
CA LEU A 180 2.19 -6.32 -6.45
C LEU A 180 3.42 -7.10 -6.93
N GLN A 181 3.83 -8.13 -6.20
CA GLN A 181 4.92 -9.02 -6.60
C GLN A 181 4.56 -9.85 -7.85
N GLU A 182 3.31 -10.32 -7.95
CA GLU A 182 2.79 -10.97 -9.16
C GLU A 182 2.84 -10.02 -10.37
N ASN A 183 2.36 -8.79 -10.20
CA ASN A 183 2.40 -7.74 -11.24
C ASN A 183 3.83 -7.45 -11.73
N VAL A 184 4.81 -7.36 -10.82
CA VAL A 184 6.24 -7.23 -11.20
C VAL A 184 6.71 -8.43 -12.00
N SER A 185 6.33 -9.64 -11.59
CA SER A 185 6.75 -10.88 -12.25
C SER A 185 6.15 -10.99 -13.66
N GLU A 186 4.88 -10.65 -13.82
CA GLU A 186 4.19 -10.60 -15.11
C GLU A 186 4.82 -9.56 -16.04
N SER A 187 5.17 -8.38 -15.51
CA SER A 187 5.87 -7.33 -16.28
C SER A 187 7.23 -7.79 -16.79
N LYS A 188 8.00 -8.50 -15.95
CA LYS A 188 9.29 -9.10 -16.35
C LYS A 188 9.12 -10.16 -17.43
N ASN A 189 8.06 -10.97 -17.36
CA ASN A 189 7.77 -11.98 -18.37
C ASN A 189 7.46 -11.34 -19.73
N HIS A 190 6.60 -10.31 -19.75
CA HIS A 190 6.33 -9.56 -20.98
C HIS A 190 7.60 -8.93 -21.58
N ASN A 191 8.47 -8.36 -20.74
CA ASN A 191 9.75 -7.83 -21.22
C ASN A 191 10.68 -8.95 -21.74
N SER A 192 10.70 -10.11 -21.09
CA SER A 192 11.43 -11.29 -21.59
C SER A 192 10.92 -11.72 -22.98
N ASP A 193 9.60 -11.73 -23.20
CA ASP A 193 9.01 -12.06 -24.50
C ASP A 193 9.45 -11.05 -25.58
N ILE A 194 9.42 -9.74 -25.26
CA ILE A 194 9.92 -8.67 -26.14
C ILE A 194 11.39 -8.91 -26.51
N ASN A 195 12.25 -9.23 -25.54
CA ASN A 195 13.66 -9.52 -25.81
C ASN A 195 13.84 -10.75 -26.71
N GLN A 196 13.04 -11.80 -26.53
CA GLN A 196 13.07 -12.96 -27.43
C GLN A 196 12.68 -12.61 -28.86
N TYR A 197 11.71 -11.71 -29.04
CA TYR A 197 11.34 -11.19 -30.35
C TYR A 197 12.47 -10.38 -30.98
N LEU A 198 13.19 -9.57 -30.20
CA LEU A 198 14.35 -8.83 -30.71
C LEU A 198 15.41 -9.79 -31.23
N SER A 199 15.77 -10.83 -30.46
CA SER A 199 16.76 -11.82 -30.91
C SER A 199 16.33 -12.55 -32.19
N LYS A 200 15.04 -12.76 -32.41
CA LYS A 200 14.54 -13.33 -33.68
C LYS A 200 14.75 -12.37 -34.85
N ILE A 201 14.52 -11.08 -34.64
CA ILE A 201 14.76 -10.03 -35.65
C ILE A 201 16.27 -9.90 -35.94
N GLU A 202 17.11 -9.89 -34.90
CA GLU A 202 18.57 -9.83 -35.07
C GLU A 202 19.12 -11.03 -35.84
N ASN A 203 18.59 -12.23 -35.58
CA ASN A 203 18.98 -13.42 -36.34
C ASN A 203 18.61 -13.31 -37.82
N ILE A 204 17.46 -12.71 -38.14
CA ILE A 204 17.07 -12.43 -39.53
C ILE A 204 18.04 -11.44 -40.18
N TYR A 205 18.44 -10.39 -39.45
CA TYR A 205 19.34 -9.35 -39.96
C TYR A 205 20.77 -9.85 -40.21
N ASN A 206 21.22 -10.87 -39.48
CA ASN A 206 22.56 -11.44 -39.58
C ASN A 206 22.70 -12.61 -40.58
N ILE A 207 21.63 -12.97 -41.31
CA ILE A 207 21.64 -13.98 -42.39
C ILE A 207 21.91 -13.29 -43.74
#